data_AF-A0A9D4NAS7-F1
#
_entry.id   AF-A0A9D4NAS7-F1
#
_cell.length_a   1.000
_cell.length_b   1.000
_cell.length_c   1.000
_cell.angle_alpha   90.00
_cell.angle_beta   90.00
_cell.angle_gamma   90.00
#
_symmetry.space_group_name_H-M   'P 1'
#
loop_
_entity.id
_entity.type
_entity.pdbx_description
1 polymer ?
#
loop_
_entity_poly.entity_id
_entity_poly.type
_entity_poly.pdbx_seq_one_letter_code
_entity_poly.pdbx_strand_id
1 'polypeptide(L)'
;MTSGLKLNKSKCTVLRVGKLKQSNVLYKKEMKFNWTSDEATLGITFTNNEKDTVLKNILPKLQNFKNCLKSWHHRKLTLIGKNTVLKTFALPKLIYVLTVLPNPPNDVINDIKSAIFNFIWDGKPDKIKRTQLIQSVENGGIQLTNIDSFLNAIKCSWVKRYLDNTNTSK
;
A
#
# COMPACT_ATOMS: atom_id res chain seq x y z
N MET A 1 35.44 6.80 22.24
CA MET A 1 35.47 5.60 21.36
C MET A 1 34.47 5.82 20.23
N THR A 2 34.91 5.89 18.98
CA THR A 2 34.02 5.94 17.81
C THR A 2 33.86 4.54 17.21
N SER A 3 32.64 4.16 16.82
CA SER A 3 32.20 2.81 16.42
C SER A 3 32.94 2.13 15.24
N GLY A 4 33.98 2.74 14.65
CA GLY A 4 34.71 2.18 13.49
C GLY A 4 33.90 2.05 12.19
N LEU A 5 32.62 2.44 12.19
CA LEU A 5 31.72 2.32 11.03
C LEU A 5 32.08 3.34 9.94
N LYS A 6 31.98 2.90 8.67
CA LYS A 6 32.25 3.73 7.49
C LYS A 6 31.00 3.87 6.63
N LEU A 7 30.73 5.10 6.20
CA LEU A 7 29.60 5.41 5.32
C LEU A 7 29.79 4.81 3.93
N ASN A 8 28.77 4.12 3.41
CA ASN A 8 28.72 3.69 2.03
C ASN A 8 28.26 4.83 1.13
N LYS A 9 29.22 5.56 0.54
CA LYS A 9 28.96 6.72 -0.30
C LYS A 9 28.10 6.41 -1.54
N SER A 10 28.23 5.22 -2.13
CA SER A 10 27.48 4.83 -3.34
C SER A 10 25.99 4.65 -3.10
N LYS A 11 25.61 4.27 -1.87
CA LYS A 11 24.21 4.10 -1.44
C LYS A 11 23.68 5.31 -0.66
N CYS A 12 24.51 6.33 -0.47
CA CYS A 12 24.15 7.50 0.33
C CYS A 12 23.69 8.62 -0.59
N THR A 13 22.42 8.90 -0.48
CA THR A 13 21.67 9.90 -1.22
C THR A 13 21.19 10.97 -0.26
N VAL A 14 21.07 12.19 -0.75
CA VAL A 14 20.56 13.33 0.02
C VAL A 14 19.30 13.83 -0.66
N LEU A 15 18.16 13.61 -0.02
CA LEU A 15 16.87 14.08 -0.49
C LEU A 15 16.71 15.58 -0.22
N ARG A 16 16.47 16.36 -1.26
CA ARG A 16 16.16 17.79 -1.14
C ARG A 16 14.70 17.99 -0.73
N VAL A 17 14.47 18.60 0.43
CA VAL A 17 13.12 18.85 0.98
C VAL A 17 12.86 20.35 1.21
N GLY A 18 11.58 20.75 1.31
CA GLY A 18 11.17 22.13 1.60
C GLY A 18 11.63 23.17 0.57
N LYS A 19 12.20 24.29 1.04
CA LYS A 19 12.72 25.36 0.16
C LYS A 19 13.95 24.92 -0.66
N LEU A 20 14.62 23.84 -0.24
CA LEU A 20 15.81 23.32 -0.94
C LEU A 20 15.46 22.50 -2.18
N LYS A 21 14.18 22.24 -2.45
CA LYS A 21 13.72 21.47 -3.62
C LYS A 21 14.18 22.09 -4.95
N GLN A 22 14.16 23.41 -5.03
CA GLN A 22 14.53 24.19 -6.23
C GLN A 22 15.96 24.73 -6.17
N SER A 23 16.70 24.41 -5.09
CA SER A 23 18.04 24.94 -4.89
C SER A 23 19.11 23.96 -5.41
N ASN A 24 20.12 24.52 -6.06
CA ASN A 24 21.32 23.78 -6.48
C ASN A 24 22.42 23.81 -5.41
N VAL A 25 22.06 24.12 -4.16
CA VAL A 25 23.03 24.19 -3.06
C VAL A 25 23.52 22.79 -2.75
N LEU A 26 24.84 22.63 -2.78
CA LEU A 26 25.52 21.40 -2.41
C LEU A 26 26.27 21.63 -1.11
N TYR A 27 25.83 20.97 -0.05
CA TYR A 27 26.56 20.96 1.22
C TYR A 27 27.64 19.89 1.19
N LYS A 28 28.79 20.17 1.82
CA LYS A 28 29.90 19.22 1.99
C LYS A 28 30.37 18.60 0.65
N LYS A 29 30.72 19.47 -0.30
CA LYS A 29 31.11 19.11 -1.68
C LYS A 29 32.21 18.04 -1.76
N GLU A 30 33.12 18.01 -0.79
CA GLU A 30 34.20 17.01 -0.67
C GLU A 30 33.70 15.56 -0.61
N MET A 31 32.50 15.33 -0.07
CA MET A 31 31.95 13.99 0.09
C MET A 31 31.24 13.45 -1.15
N LYS A 32 30.96 14.29 -2.16
CA LYS A 32 30.34 13.91 -3.45
C LYS A 32 29.05 13.08 -3.30
N PHE A 33 28.16 13.49 -2.39
CA PHE A 33 26.85 12.84 -2.24
C PHE A 33 26.00 12.94 -3.51
N ASN A 34 25.14 11.95 -3.74
CA ASN A 34 24.13 12.04 -4.78
C ASN A 34 22.92 12.81 -4.24
N TRP A 35 22.64 13.98 -4.79
CA TRP A 35 21.54 14.82 -4.35
C TRP A 35 20.33 14.62 -5.24
N THR A 36 19.24 14.11 -4.68
CA THR A 36 18.03 13.70 -5.41
C THR A 36 16.80 14.46 -4.92
N SER A 37 15.76 14.47 -5.75
CA SER A 37 14.42 14.97 -5.40
C SER A 37 13.42 13.85 -5.10
N ASP A 38 13.82 12.62 -5.41
CA ASP A 38 13.10 11.39 -5.14
C ASP A 38 14.07 10.43 -4.44
N GLU A 39 13.66 9.83 -3.33
CA GLU A 39 14.50 8.88 -2.60
C GLU A 39 13.68 7.72 -2.00
N ALA A 40 14.19 6.50 -2.12
CA ALA A 40 13.52 5.32 -1.60
C ALA A 40 14.06 4.93 -0.22
N THR A 41 13.21 4.95 0.79
CA THR A 41 13.52 4.48 2.15
C THR A 41 12.50 3.44 2.59
N LEU A 42 12.97 2.31 3.13
CA LEU A 42 12.12 1.20 3.61
C LEU A 42 11.09 0.69 2.57
N GLY A 43 11.41 0.81 1.28
CA GLY A 43 10.51 0.39 0.19
C GLY A 43 9.40 1.39 -0.16
N ILE A 44 9.44 2.61 0.38
CA ILE A 44 8.61 3.75 -0.02
C ILE A 44 9.49 4.80 -0.70
N THR A 45 9.11 5.21 -1.91
CA THR A 45 9.75 6.29 -2.65
C THR A 45 9.12 7.62 -2.27
N PHE A 46 9.84 8.46 -1.55
CA PHE A 46 9.43 9.81 -1.22
C PHE A 46 9.76 10.73 -2.37
N THR A 47 8.83 11.61 -2.69
CA THR A 47 9.04 12.66 -3.70
C THR A 47 8.70 14.02 -3.11
N ASN A 48 9.01 15.05 -3.86
CA ASN A 48 8.68 16.42 -3.47
C ASN A 48 7.20 16.77 -3.53
N ASN A 49 6.36 15.91 -4.11
CA ASN A 49 4.91 16.08 -4.19
C ASN A 49 4.23 14.92 -3.47
N GLU A 50 3.32 15.22 -2.54
CA GLU A 50 2.63 14.20 -1.77
C GLU A 50 1.78 13.28 -2.67
N LYS A 51 1.10 13.84 -3.67
CA LYS A 51 0.28 13.05 -4.62
C LYS A 51 1.14 12.08 -5.42
N ASP A 52 2.29 12.55 -5.89
CA ASP A 52 3.22 11.72 -6.67
C ASP A 52 3.84 10.63 -5.79
N THR A 53 4.12 10.93 -4.52
CA THR A 53 4.56 9.96 -3.52
C THR A 53 3.53 8.85 -3.35
N VAL A 54 2.24 9.19 -3.20
CA VAL A 54 1.16 8.21 -3.07
C VAL A 54 1.07 7.34 -4.33
N LEU A 55 0.98 7.95 -5.51
CA LEU A 55 0.77 7.22 -6.76
C LEU A 55 1.98 6.36 -7.17
N LYS A 56 3.21 6.87 -7.09
CA LYS A 56 4.42 6.12 -7.44
C LYS A 56 4.58 4.85 -6.59
N ASN A 57 4.11 4.87 -5.35
CA ASN A 57 4.19 3.70 -4.47
C ASN A 57 3.00 2.75 -4.60
N ILE A 58 1.78 3.27 -4.81
CA ILE A 58 0.57 2.42 -4.86
C ILE A 58 0.43 1.74 -6.21
N LEU A 59 0.67 2.41 -7.33
CA LEU A 59 0.43 1.85 -8.66
C LEU A 59 1.21 0.54 -8.93
N PRO A 60 2.52 0.43 -8.60
CA PRO A 60 3.24 -0.83 -8.77
C PRO A 60 2.68 -1.95 -7.88
N LYS A 61 2.23 -1.63 -6.66
CA LYS A 61 1.63 -2.62 -5.75
C LYS A 61 0.24 -3.04 -6.22
N LEU A 62 -0.52 -2.12 -6.79
CA LEU A 62 -1.80 -2.42 -7.45
C LEU A 62 -1.60 -3.35 -8.65
N GLN A 63 -0.55 -3.14 -9.44
CA GLN A 63 -0.23 -4.06 -10.52
C GLN A 63 0.13 -5.45 -9.98
N ASN A 64 0.93 -5.53 -8.92
CA ASN A 64 1.24 -6.81 -8.26
C ASN A 64 0.00 -7.50 -7.68
N PHE A 65 -0.94 -6.73 -7.14
CA PHE A 65 -2.24 -7.20 -6.67
C PHE A 65 -3.05 -7.79 -7.84
N LYS A 66 -3.20 -7.06 -8.95
CA LYS A 66 -3.90 -7.53 -10.16
C LYS A 66 -3.25 -8.79 -10.75
N ASN A 67 -1.93 -8.81 -10.84
CA ASN A 67 -1.17 -9.98 -11.32
C ASN A 67 -1.39 -11.20 -10.42
N CYS A 68 -1.50 -11.00 -9.10
CA CYS A 68 -1.86 -12.06 -8.16
C CYS A 68 -3.25 -12.61 -8.48
N LEU A 69 -4.28 -11.76 -8.59
CA LEU A 69 -5.62 -12.23 -8.90
C LEU A 69 -5.66 -12.98 -10.24
N LYS A 70 -4.94 -12.48 -11.26
CA LYS A 70 -4.83 -13.12 -12.56
C LYS A 70 -4.19 -14.51 -12.49
N SER A 71 -3.14 -14.71 -11.69
CA SER A 71 -2.49 -16.03 -11.57
C SER A 71 -3.39 -17.09 -10.92
N TRP A 72 -4.31 -16.66 -10.04
CA TRP A 72 -5.28 -17.54 -9.38
C TRP A 72 -6.56 -17.75 -10.20
N HIS A 73 -6.83 -16.90 -11.19
CA HIS A 73 -8.05 -16.97 -12.01
C HIS A 73 -8.19 -18.29 -12.76
N HIS A 74 -7.09 -18.87 -13.28
CA HIS A 74 -7.13 -20.11 -14.06
C HIS A 74 -7.46 -21.37 -13.25
N ARG A 75 -7.46 -21.30 -11.91
CA ARG A 75 -7.59 -22.47 -11.02
C ARG A 75 -9.04 -22.89 -10.72
N LYS A 76 -10.04 -22.31 -11.41
CA LYS A 76 -11.48 -22.62 -11.27
C LYS A 76 -11.95 -22.75 -9.81
N LEU A 77 -11.63 -21.74 -9.01
CA LEU A 77 -11.94 -21.73 -7.58
C LEU A 77 -13.43 -21.48 -7.31
N THR A 78 -13.93 -22.04 -6.20
CA THR A 78 -15.25 -21.68 -5.65
C THR A 78 -15.25 -20.24 -5.15
N LEU A 79 -16.44 -19.62 -4.98
CA LEU A 79 -16.55 -18.25 -4.44
C LEU A 79 -15.85 -18.10 -3.08
N ILE A 80 -16.00 -19.09 -2.21
CA ILE A 80 -15.33 -19.15 -0.90
C ILE A 80 -13.81 -19.23 -1.10
N GLY A 81 -13.33 -20.12 -1.97
CA GLY A 81 -11.90 -20.24 -2.30
C GLY A 81 -11.31 -18.94 -2.85
N LYS A 82 -12.05 -18.23 -3.71
CA LYS A 82 -11.64 -16.91 -4.20
C LYS A 82 -11.57 -15.86 -3.09
N ASN A 83 -12.55 -15.84 -2.17
CA ASN A 83 -12.50 -14.94 -1.01
C ASN A 83 -11.27 -15.24 -0.13
N THR A 84 -10.95 -16.52 0.10
CA THR A 84 -9.74 -16.92 0.81
C THR A 84 -8.47 -16.44 0.10
N VAL A 85 -8.37 -16.64 -1.22
CA VAL A 85 -7.20 -16.16 -1.99
C VAL A 85 -7.06 -14.64 -1.92
N LEU A 86 -8.17 -13.91 -2.04
CA LEU A 86 -8.20 -12.46 -1.93
C LEU A 86 -7.62 -12.00 -0.60
N LYS A 87 -8.11 -12.56 0.52
CA LYS A 87 -7.70 -12.18 1.88
C LYS A 87 -6.25 -12.58 2.17
N THR A 88 -5.85 -13.78 1.76
CA THR A 88 -4.57 -14.37 2.17
C THR A 88 -3.41 -13.95 1.28
N PHE A 89 -3.62 -13.78 -0.03
CA PHE A 89 -2.53 -13.57 -0.98
C PHE A 89 -2.56 -12.21 -1.69
N ALA A 90 -3.74 -11.74 -2.06
CA ALA A 90 -3.86 -10.52 -2.84
C ALA A 90 -3.78 -9.26 -1.95
N LEU A 91 -4.69 -9.12 -0.97
CA LEU A 91 -4.76 -7.94 -0.10
C LEU A 91 -3.42 -7.61 0.60
N PRO A 92 -2.64 -8.58 1.13
CA PRO A 92 -1.37 -8.28 1.78
C PRO A 92 -0.37 -7.52 0.92
N LYS A 93 -0.46 -7.62 -0.42
CA LYS A 93 0.39 -6.85 -1.35
C LYS A 93 0.16 -5.34 -1.27
N LEU A 94 -1.02 -4.92 -0.79
CA LEU A 94 -1.42 -3.51 -0.67
C LEU A 94 -1.35 -2.99 0.77
N ILE A 95 -1.51 -3.86 1.77
CA ILE A 95 -1.66 -3.47 3.18
C ILE A 95 -0.56 -2.51 3.63
N TYR A 96 0.70 -2.83 3.38
CA TYR A 96 1.82 -2.02 3.85
C TYR A 96 1.73 -0.57 3.35
N VAL A 97 1.54 -0.39 2.04
CA VAL A 97 1.50 0.96 1.44
C VAL A 97 0.24 1.71 1.88
N LEU A 98 -0.91 1.05 1.96
CA LEU A 98 -2.15 1.65 2.43
C LEU A 98 -2.11 2.03 3.92
N THR A 99 -1.30 1.32 4.71
CA THR A 99 -1.13 1.61 6.14
C THR A 99 -0.27 2.87 6.34
N VAL A 100 0.82 2.98 5.58
CA VAL A 100 1.84 4.04 5.77
C VAL A 100 1.50 5.33 5.04
N LEU A 101 0.99 5.27 3.80
CA LEU A 101 0.72 6.45 2.99
C LEU A 101 -0.68 7.02 3.21
N PRO A 102 -0.93 8.31 2.90
CA PRO A 102 -2.27 8.87 2.86
C PRO A 102 -3.25 8.04 2.00
N ASN A 103 -4.56 8.26 2.23
CA ASN A 103 -5.57 7.54 1.47
C ASN A 103 -5.40 7.78 -0.04
N PRO A 104 -5.43 6.71 -0.86
CA PRO A 104 -5.34 6.86 -2.31
C PRO A 104 -6.54 7.63 -2.88
N PRO A 105 -6.39 8.20 -4.08
CA PRO A 105 -7.52 8.76 -4.82
C PRO A 105 -8.65 7.73 -5.00
N ASN A 106 -9.89 8.22 -5.08
CA ASN A 106 -11.07 7.36 -5.24
C ASN A 106 -11.00 6.46 -6.48
N ASP A 107 -10.37 6.92 -7.56
CA ASP A 107 -10.18 6.13 -8.78
C ASP A 107 -9.37 4.86 -8.53
N VAL A 108 -8.31 4.95 -7.71
CA VAL A 108 -7.48 3.82 -7.33
C VAL A 108 -8.25 2.84 -6.44
N ILE A 109 -9.07 3.36 -5.53
CA ILE A 109 -9.94 2.54 -4.68
C ILE A 109 -10.98 1.80 -5.53
N ASN A 110 -11.59 2.50 -6.49
CA ASN A 110 -12.56 1.92 -7.42
C ASN A 110 -11.91 0.87 -8.34
N ASP A 111 -10.67 1.07 -8.76
CA ASP A 111 -9.91 0.10 -9.53
C ASP A 111 -9.61 -1.18 -8.71
N ILE A 112 -9.25 -1.04 -7.43
CA ILE A 112 -9.10 -2.20 -6.52
C ILE A 112 -10.43 -2.95 -6.40
N LYS A 113 -11.54 -2.25 -6.11
CA LYS A 113 -12.87 -2.86 -6.01
C LYS A 113 -13.24 -3.59 -7.30
N SER A 114 -13.03 -2.95 -8.44
CA SER A 114 -13.34 -3.52 -9.76
C SER A 114 -12.52 -4.78 -10.03
N ALA A 115 -11.22 -4.77 -9.73
CA ALA A 115 -10.37 -5.95 -9.86
C ALA A 115 -10.82 -7.11 -8.98
N ILE A 116 -11.30 -6.83 -7.76
CA ILE A 116 -11.85 -7.85 -6.84
C ILE A 116 -13.12 -8.46 -7.42
N PHE A 117 -14.11 -7.65 -7.81
CA PHE A 117 -15.37 -8.19 -8.34
C PHE A 117 -15.16 -8.93 -9.67
N ASN A 118 -14.26 -8.42 -10.52
CA ASN A 118 -13.84 -9.11 -11.73
C ASN A 118 -13.24 -10.49 -11.43
N PHE A 119 -12.41 -10.61 -10.39
CA PHE A 119 -11.86 -11.91 -9.96
C PHE A 119 -12.93 -12.84 -9.39
N ILE A 120 -13.81 -12.33 -8.53
CA ILE A 120 -14.89 -13.10 -7.91
C ILE A 120 -15.82 -13.70 -8.98
N TRP A 121 -16.19 -12.91 -9.99
CA TRP A 121 -17.15 -13.32 -11.03
C TRP A 121 -16.52 -13.81 -12.33
N ASP A 122 -15.20 -13.93 -12.40
CA ASP A 122 -14.49 -14.33 -13.63
C ASP A 122 -14.82 -13.42 -14.83
N GLY A 123 -14.92 -12.12 -14.58
CA GLY A 123 -15.33 -11.11 -15.58
C GLY A 123 -16.77 -11.20 -16.04
N LYS A 124 -17.58 -12.07 -15.43
CA LYS A 124 -19.02 -12.14 -15.67
C LYS A 124 -19.76 -11.10 -14.84
N PRO A 125 -21.00 -10.75 -15.22
CA PRO A 125 -21.84 -9.87 -14.41
C PRO A 125 -22.07 -10.41 -13.00
N ASP A 126 -22.19 -9.50 -12.04
CA ASP A 126 -22.45 -9.83 -10.64
C ASP A 126 -23.79 -10.57 -10.51
N LYS A 127 -23.75 -11.81 -10.01
CA LYS A 127 -24.98 -12.62 -9.81
C LYS A 127 -25.67 -12.35 -8.48
N ILE A 128 -24.93 -11.82 -7.51
CA ILE A 128 -25.41 -11.53 -6.16
C ILE A 128 -25.08 -10.07 -5.85
N LYS A 129 -26.01 -9.37 -5.18
CA LYS A 129 -25.78 -7.99 -4.73
C LYS A 129 -24.51 -7.91 -3.89
N ARG A 130 -23.65 -6.93 -4.19
CA ARG A 130 -22.37 -6.72 -3.50
C ARG A 130 -22.53 -6.55 -1.99
N THR A 131 -23.60 -5.88 -1.56
CA THR A 131 -23.94 -5.69 -0.14
C THR A 131 -24.18 -7.01 0.58
N GLN A 132 -24.82 -7.97 -0.08
CA GLN A 132 -25.08 -9.31 0.46
C GLN A 132 -23.80 -10.16 0.51
N LEU A 133 -22.89 -10.04 -0.46
CA LEU A 133 -21.60 -10.76 -0.42
C LEU A 133 -20.73 -10.37 0.78
N ILE A 134 -20.81 -9.11 1.22
CA ILE A 134 -20.03 -8.57 2.34
C ILE A 134 -20.53 -9.08 3.69
N GLN A 135 -21.81 -9.45 3.81
CA GLN A 135 -22.40 -9.93 5.06
C GLN A 135 -21.74 -11.22 5.56
N SER A 136 -21.92 -11.50 6.87
CA SER A 136 -21.47 -12.74 7.48
C SER A 136 -22.16 -13.96 6.89
N VAL A 137 -21.54 -15.13 7.08
CA VAL A 137 -22.09 -16.41 6.60
C VAL A 137 -23.46 -16.71 7.21
N GLU A 138 -23.66 -16.37 8.48
CA GLU A 138 -24.94 -16.49 9.20
C GLU A 138 -26.07 -15.67 8.54
N ASN A 139 -25.72 -14.52 7.98
CA ASN A 139 -26.66 -13.65 7.27
C ASN A 139 -26.76 -13.99 5.76
N GLY A 140 -26.27 -15.17 5.35
CA GLY A 140 -26.31 -15.63 3.95
C GLY A 140 -25.29 -14.96 3.03
N GLY A 141 -24.28 -14.28 3.59
CA GLY A 141 -23.16 -13.70 2.84
C GLY A 141 -21.95 -14.62 2.78
N ILE A 142 -20.85 -14.13 2.17
CA ILE A 142 -19.56 -14.86 2.12
C ILE A 142 -18.45 -14.13 2.87
N GLN A 143 -18.80 -13.07 3.61
CA GLN A 143 -17.87 -12.21 4.33
C GLN A 143 -16.76 -11.66 3.41
N LEU A 144 -17.14 -11.17 2.23
CA LEU A 144 -16.20 -10.54 1.30
C LEU A 144 -15.67 -9.22 1.90
N THR A 145 -14.37 -8.95 1.78
CA THR A 145 -13.77 -7.75 2.34
C THR A 145 -14.31 -6.48 1.66
N ASN A 146 -14.99 -5.62 2.43
CA ASN A 146 -15.31 -4.27 2.00
C ASN A 146 -14.05 -3.39 2.07
N ILE A 147 -13.61 -2.86 0.93
CA ILE A 147 -12.36 -2.09 0.83
C ILE A 147 -12.41 -0.76 1.56
N ASP A 148 -13.54 -0.06 1.58
CA ASP A 148 -13.67 1.22 2.29
C ASP A 148 -13.58 1.00 3.80
N SER A 149 -14.32 0.02 4.32
CA SER A 149 -14.26 -0.37 5.73
C SER A 149 -12.86 -0.86 6.11
N PHE A 150 -12.20 -1.61 5.23
CA PHE A 150 -10.85 -2.11 5.44
C PHE A 150 -9.82 -0.98 5.52
N LEU A 151 -9.89 0.00 4.61
CA LEU A 151 -9.02 1.18 4.64
C LEU A 151 -9.22 1.99 5.92
N ASN A 152 -10.48 2.26 6.28
CA ASN A 152 -10.81 2.97 7.51
C ASN A 152 -10.28 2.23 8.74
N ALA A 153 -10.47 0.91 8.81
CA ALA A 153 -9.98 0.09 9.92
C ALA A 153 -8.44 0.15 10.05
N ILE A 154 -7.72 0.07 8.93
CA ILE A 154 -6.25 0.22 8.92
C ILE A 154 -5.83 1.58 9.46
N LYS A 155 -6.51 2.67 9.05
CA LYS A 155 -6.19 4.01 9.56
C LYS A 155 -6.52 4.17 11.04
N CYS A 156 -7.67 3.69 11.48
CA CYS A 156 -8.06 3.70 12.89
C CYS A 156 -7.10 2.88 13.77
N SER A 157 -6.43 1.86 13.22
CA SER A 157 -5.44 1.08 13.96
C SER A 157 -4.27 1.93 14.47
N TRP A 158 -3.88 3.00 13.75
CA TRP A 158 -2.87 3.94 14.21
C TRP A 158 -3.33 4.77 15.40
N VAL A 159 -4.58 5.22 15.39
CA VAL A 159 -5.17 5.96 16.52
C VAL A 159 -5.17 5.07 17.76
N LYS A 160 -5.59 3.81 17.61
CA LYS A 160 -5.54 2.83 18.71
C LYS A 160 -4.11 2.67 19.25
N ARG A 161 -3.11 2.51 18.37
CA ARG A 161 -1.69 2.39 18.77
C ARG A 161 -1.15 3.63 19.47
N TYR A 162 -1.56 4.80 19.01
CA TYR A 162 -1.15 6.08 19.59
C TYR A 162 -1.72 6.29 20.99
N LEU A 163 -2.98 5.90 21.22
CA LEU A 163 -3.67 6.02 22.51
C LEU A 163 -3.31 4.89 23.50
N ASP A 164 -2.63 3.86 23.05
CA ASP A 164 -2.27 2.71 23.88
C ASP A 164 -1.07 3.06 24.78
N ASN A 165 -1.38 3.48 26.00
CA ASN A 165 -0.42 3.89 27.04
C ASN A 165 0.49 2.76 27.54
N THR A 166 0.34 1.53 27.05
CA THR A 166 1.28 0.43 27.32
C THR A 166 2.47 0.42 26.37
N ASN A 167 2.41 1.18 25.25
CA ASN A 167 3.49 1.32 24.28
C ASN A 167 4.44 2.51 24.56
N THR A 168 4.35 3.13 25.74
CA THR A 168 5.37 4.08 26.22
C THR A 168 6.64 3.32 26.57
N SER A 169 7.52 3.18 25.58
CA SER A 169 8.92 2.85 25.82
C SER A 169 9.56 3.92 26.72
N LYS A 170 10.10 3.47 27.85
CA LYS A 170 11.19 4.14 28.59
C LYS A 170 12.36 4.46 27.67
#